data_AF-A0A7S0MNL6-F1
#
_entry.id   AF-A0A7S0MNL6-F1
#
_cell.length_a   1.000
_cell.length_b   1.000
_cell.length_c   1.000
_cell.angle_alpha   90.00
_cell.angle_beta   90.00
_cell.angle_gamma   90.00
#
_symmetry.space_group_name_H-M   'P 1'
#
loop_
_entity.id
_entity.type
_entity.pdbx_description
1 polymer ?
#
loop_
_entity_poly.entity_id
_entity_poly.type
_entity_poly.pdbx_seq_one_letter_code
_entity_poly.pdbx_strand_id
1 'polypeptide(L)'
;AMAGPRSAAAVFLLAAAVVCESRALLKNPNPNSGQVVASRHSVLKKSVTQSLDNFWTHRDVETYDNHAGRFFKPAVSSTFSLIKLNNVNVTFLDNTNLRGYDAADIATLGHYKVMTRMGMIEHCNSRNFDDVDGILGFGWADQPRSAALLKTLTQRDRPGWNIHDQIFQGDGKPMPRKFAFTADDNIGELQLGGVDPSIASESFTMFPMAGENVYGIKITSITYGGVELLHFDSGVSGFTGEFDSGTTCLLLPNTDVKGNFTTSPFGILAREQLSGKRHPLLYTATDVHGVEHTYSLGYNECVEPTDETMILGDPWFRKWIVMHDLTDLDNKRMGLALRSPTYRLGIETDDDSSKLSSFTPLSKLRADRKVRPMALALTQARYNGEMVQSSGGTEVDKVALKSQSRVTYNVKLSIGSPPQPLEVIFDTGSFMLAVFAEAPPAGMTPLLKEDPPAKPAAVARR
;
A
#
# COMPACT_ATOMS: atom_id res chain seq x y z
N ALA A 1 -4.51 59.23 -39.41
CA ALA A 1 -3.58 58.68 -40.42
C ALA A 1 -3.20 57.29 -39.95
N MET A 2 -3.84 56.22 -40.46
CA MET A 2 -3.59 55.56 -41.75
C MET A 2 -2.12 55.09 -41.84
N ALA A 3 -1.77 53.82 -42.06
CA ALA A 3 -2.55 52.67 -42.53
C ALA A 3 -1.79 51.35 -42.25
N GLY A 4 -2.52 50.22 -42.14
CA GLY A 4 -2.02 48.91 -42.59
C GLY A 4 -2.01 48.85 -44.14
N PRO A 5 -2.06 47.68 -44.84
CA PRO A 5 -2.64 46.41 -44.37
C PRO A 5 -2.05 45.09 -44.96
N ARG A 6 -2.65 43.94 -44.54
CA ARG A 6 -2.99 42.69 -45.32
C ARG A 6 -1.84 41.82 -45.87
N SER A 7 -1.95 40.49 -46.08
CA SER A 7 -2.87 39.38 -45.76
C SER A 7 -2.29 38.08 -46.39
N ALA A 8 -2.89 36.93 -46.05
CA ALA A 8 -2.86 35.58 -46.67
C ALA A 8 -1.97 34.55 -45.95
N ALA A 9 -2.43 33.50 -45.27
CA ALA A 9 -3.51 32.49 -45.45
C ALA A 9 -3.20 31.39 -46.49
N ALA A 10 -2.82 30.20 -45.99
CA ALA A 10 -3.05 28.84 -46.51
C ALA A 10 -2.47 27.88 -45.44
N VAL A 11 -3.23 27.12 -44.63
CA VAL A 11 -4.07 25.94 -44.90
C VAL A 11 -3.36 24.87 -45.74
N PHE A 12 -2.82 23.84 -45.08
CA PHE A 12 -2.87 22.46 -45.56
C PHE A 12 -2.99 21.49 -44.37
N LEU A 13 -4.09 20.74 -44.38
CA LEU A 13 -4.34 19.53 -43.62
C LEU A 13 -3.43 18.39 -44.12
N LEU A 14 -2.98 17.53 -43.22
CA LEU A 14 -2.86 16.10 -43.51
C LEU A 14 -3.10 15.29 -42.24
N ALA A 15 -4.32 14.77 -42.16
CA ALA A 15 -4.71 13.66 -41.33
C ALA A 15 -4.24 12.36 -41.99
N ALA A 16 -3.69 11.43 -41.22
CA ALA A 16 -3.56 10.03 -41.60
C ALA A 16 -4.52 9.22 -40.72
N ALA A 17 -5.69 8.93 -41.29
CA ALA A 17 -6.56 7.86 -40.84
C ALA A 17 -6.16 6.58 -41.59
N VAL A 18 -6.00 5.47 -40.86
CA VAL A 18 -6.09 4.12 -41.45
C VAL A 18 -7.38 3.50 -40.94
N VAL A 19 -8.27 3.25 -41.89
CA VAL A 19 -9.51 2.48 -41.77
C VAL A 19 -9.23 1.07 -42.29
N CYS A 20 -9.70 0.05 -41.58
CA CYS A 20 -10.34 -1.17 -42.10
C CYS A 20 -10.51 -2.18 -40.95
N GLU A 21 -11.57 -2.96 -40.81
CA GLU A 21 -12.89 -2.99 -41.41
C GLU A 21 -13.66 -4.04 -40.59
N SER A 22 -14.90 -3.76 -40.21
CA SER A 22 -15.82 -4.76 -39.65
C SER A 22 -16.64 -5.35 -40.78
N ARG A 23 -16.66 -6.68 -40.95
CA ARG A 23 -17.78 -7.37 -41.60
C ARG A 23 -18.15 -8.66 -40.88
N ALA A 24 -19.39 -8.66 -40.42
CA ALA A 24 -20.14 -9.80 -39.95
C ALA A 24 -20.53 -10.73 -41.10
N LEU A 25 -20.62 -12.03 -40.83
CA LEU A 25 -21.51 -12.95 -41.54
C LEU A 25 -22.17 -13.90 -40.53
N LEU A 26 -23.47 -13.70 -40.34
CA LEU A 26 -24.42 -14.63 -39.75
C LEU A 26 -24.77 -15.73 -40.78
N LYS A 27 -24.86 -16.99 -40.34
CA LYS A 27 -25.90 -17.94 -40.75
C LYS A 27 -26.00 -19.10 -39.75
N ASN A 28 -27.24 -19.33 -39.32
CA ASN A 28 -27.76 -20.28 -38.33
C ASN A 28 -28.33 -21.53 -39.09
N PRO A 29 -29.13 -22.43 -38.49
CA PRO A 29 -28.83 -23.58 -37.63
C PRO A 29 -29.22 -24.94 -38.28
N ASN A 30 -28.92 -26.10 -37.65
CA ASN A 30 -29.89 -27.21 -37.51
C ASN A 30 -29.44 -28.36 -36.57
N PRO A 31 -30.40 -29.16 -36.04
CA PRO A 31 -30.26 -30.01 -34.84
C PRO A 31 -30.21 -31.53 -35.12
N ASN A 32 -30.11 -32.28 -34.01
CA ASN A 32 -30.48 -33.68 -33.77
C ASN A 32 -29.57 -34.80 -34.28
N SER A 33 -28.98 -35.54 -33.33
CA SER A 33 -29.26 -36.97 -33.14
C SER A 33 -28.67 -37.47 -31.82
N GLY A 34 -29.52 -37.97 -30.92
CA GLY A 34 -29.08 -38.74 -29.77
C GLY A 34 -28.73 -40.18 -30.14
N GLN A 35 -27.88 -40.82 -29.35
CA GLN A 35 -28.00 -42.24 -29.10
C GLN A 35 -27.33 -42.65 -27.78
N VAL A 36 -28.13 -43.35 -26.98
CA VAL A 36 -27.80 -44.06 -25.76
C VAL A 36 -27.15 -45.39 -26.12
N VAL A 37 -25.99 -45.72 -25.55
CA VAL A 37 -25.58 -47.12 -25.34
C VAL A 37 -24.86 -47.23 -23.99
N ALA A 38 -25.41 -48.10 -23.14
CA ALA A 38 -24.84 -48.54 -21.89
C ALA A 38 -23.81 -49.66 -22.14
N SER A 39 -22.70 -49.68 -21.41
CA SER A 39 -22.00 -50.93 -21.11
C SER A 39 -21.35 -50.87 -19.73
N ARG A 40 -21.87 -51.72 -18.83
CA ARG A 40 -21.28 -52.11 -17.55
C ARG A 40 -19.98 -52.88 -17.78
N HIS A 41 -18.94 -52.60 -17.01
CA HIS A 41 -17.90 -53.51 -16.47
C HIS A 41 -16.98 -52.63 -15.61
N SER A 42 -16.37 -53.00 -14.50
CA SER A 42 -16.45 -54.11 -13.55
C SER A 42 -15.61 -53.60 -12.36
N VAL A 43 -16.06 -53.85 -11.14
CA VAL A 43 -15.41 -53.40 -9.90
C VAL A 43 -14.04 -54.05 -9.75
N LEU A 44 -12.99 -53.24 -9.62
CA LEU A 44 -11.70 -53.66 -9.07
C LEU A 44 -11.17 -52.52 -8.19
N LYS A 45 -11.34 -52.70 -6.88
CA LYS A 45 -10.72 -51.88 -5.85
C LYS A 45 -9.19 -52.06 -5.92
N LYS A 46 -8.48 -51.07 -6.45
CA LYS A 46 -7.07 -50.85 -6.15
C LYS A 46 -6.98 -49.60 -5.28
N SER A 47 -6.50 -49.79 -4.05
CA SER A 47 -6.08 -48.73 -3.15
C SER A 47 -4.93 -47.97 -3.80
N VAL A 48 -5.24 -46.81 -4.37
CA VAL A 48 -4.23 -45.83 -4.77
C VAL A 48 -3.99 -44.96 -3.54
N THR A 49 -2.84 -45.16 -2.91
CA THR A 49 -2.19 -44.20 -2.05
C THR A 49 -2.06 -42.90 -2.85
N GLN A 50 -2.95 -41.94 -2.62
CA GLN A 50 -2.82 -40.59 -3.14
C GLN A 50 -1.61 -39.96 -2.44
N SER A 51 -0.46 -39.91 -3.13
CA SER A 51 0.59 -38.98 -2.74
C SER A 51 0.06 -37.56 -2.97
N LEU A 52 0.39 -36.66 -2.05
CA LEU A 52 0.01 -35.24 -2.04
C LEU A 52 0.58 -34.45 -3.23
N ASP A 53 1.26 -35.10 -4.17
CA ASP A 53 1.96 -34.47 -5.29
C ASP A 53 1.05 -34.14 -6.48
N ASN A 54 -0.16 -34.72 -6.55
CA ASN A 54 -1.05 -34.55 -7.71
C ASN A 54 -2.13 -33.46 -7.53
N PHE A 55 -2.10 -32.68 -6.44
CA PHE A 55 -2.96 -31.49 -6.30
C PHE A 55 -2.31 -30.21 -6.90
N TRP A 56 -1.05 -30.29 -7.32
CA TRP A 56 -0.23 -29.13 -7.69
C TRP A 56 0.19 -29.09 -9.17
N THR A 57 -0.54 -29.76 -10.05
CA THR A 57 -0.20 -29.78 -11.48
C THR A 57 -1.45 -29.58 -12.33
N HIS A 58 -1.90 -28.34 -12.52
CA HIS A 58 -2.44 -27.83 -13.79
C HIS A 58 -2.70 -26.30 -13.74
N ARG A 59 -1.76 -25.55 -14.33
CA ARG A 59 -1.88 -24.25 -15.02
C ARG A 59 -3.09 -23.35 -14.71
N ASP A 60 -2.90 -22.42 -13.78
CA ASP A 60 -3.04 -20.98 -14.04
C ASP A 60 -1.70 -20.36 -13.63
N VAL A 61 -0.86 -20.13 -14.64
CA VAL A 61 0.55 -19.78 -14.49
C VAL A 61 0.65 -18.27 -14.27
N GLU A 62 0.47 -17.84 -13.02
CA GLU A 62 1.01 -16.56 -12.53
C GLU A 62 2.47 -16.81 -12.14
N THR A 63 3.30 -16.90 -13.18
CA THR A 63 4.75 -16.97 -13.05
C THR A 63 5.30 -15.63 -12.57
N TYR A 64 6.21 -15.74 -11.59
CA TYR A 64 7.33 -14.85 -11.33
C TYR A 64 7.54 -13.81 -12.43
N ASP A 65 7.43 -12.54 -12.06
CA ASP A 65 8.18 -11.48 -12.70
C ASP A 65 8.14 -10.25 -11.79
N ASN A 66 9.13 -10.13 -10.87
CA ASN A 66 9.78 -8.82 -10.90
C ASN A 66 10.66 -8.87 -12.15
N HIS A 67 10.29 -8.13 -13.19
CA HIS A 67 10.94 -8.20 -14.49
C HIS A 67 12.42 -7.75 -14.42
N ALA A 68 12.88 -7.24 -13.27
CA ALA A 68 14.26 -6.88 -12.99
C ALA A 68 15.16 -8.06 -12.55
N GLY A 69 14.59 -9.20 -12.13
CA GLY A 69 15.36 -10.34 -11.63
C GLY A 69 16.13 -10.07 -10.32
N ARG A 70 15.72 -9.04 -9.57
CA ARG A 70 16.34 -8.63 -8.31
C ARG A 70 15.58 -9.25 -7.14
N PHE A 71 16.01 -10.42 -6.70
CA PHE A 71 15.41 -11.14 -5.59
C PHE A 71 16.37 -11.15 -4.40
N PHE A 72 15.81 -11.10 -3.19
CA PHE A 72 16.58 -11.49 -2.02
C PHE A 72 16.99 -12.96 -2.15
N LYS A 73 18.25 -13.25 -1.86
CA LYS A 73 18.83 -14.60 -1.95
C LYS A 73 19.15 -15.12 -0.55
N PRO A 74 18.26 -15.92 0.05
CA PRO A 74 18.47 -16.48 1.39
C PRO A 74 19.78 -17.24 1.54
N ALA A 75 20.18 -18.00 0.51
CA ALA A 75 21.38 -18.84 0.53
C ALA A 75 22.70 -18.05 0.64
N VAL A 76 22.67 -16.74 0.35
CA VAL A 76 23.85 -15.87 0.40
C VAL A 76 23.98 -15.18 1.77
N SER A 77 22.91 -15.11 2.56
CA SER A 77 22.92 -14.45 3.86
C SER A 77 23.26 -15.42 4.99
N SER A 78 24.35 -15.12 5.70
CA SER A 78 24.78 -15.88 6.89
C SER A 78 23.90 -15.66 8.12
N THR A 79 23.02 -14.66 8.10
CA THR A 79 22.11 -14.31 9.20
C THR A 79 20.65 -14.70 8.93
N PHE A 80 20.37 -15.31 7.78
CA PHE A 80 19.04 -15.77 7.41
C PHE A 80 18.54 -16.89 8.32
N SER A 81 17.27 -16.85 8.68
CA SER A 81 16.56 -17.90 9.42
C SER A 81 15.16 -18.12 8.86
N LEU A 82 14.85 -19.36 8.49
CA LEU A 82 13.49 -19.75 8.09
C LEU A 82 12.57 -19.81 9.30
N ILE A 83 11.48 -19.03 9.29
CA ILE A 83 10.54 -18.99 10.40
C ILE A 83 9.39 -19.96 10.17
N LYS A 84 8.68 -19.86 9.05
CA LYS A 84 7.50 -20.69 8.76
C LYS A 84 7.24 -20.76 7.26
N LEU A 85 7.02 -21.96 6.73
CA LEU A 85 6.63 -22.16 5.33
C LEU A 85 5.16 -21.81 5.10
N ASN A 86 4.80 -21.45 3.87
CA ASN A 86 3.42 -21.26 3.41
C ASN A 86 2.57 -20.31 4.27
N ASN A 87 3.20 -19.31 4.89
CA ASN A 87 2.53 -18.42 5.84
C ASN A 87 2.17 -17.07 5.22
N VAL A 88 2.92 -16.62 4.20
CA VAL A 88 2.54 -15.43 3.45
C VAL A 88 1.45 -15.86 2.46
N ASN A 89 0.24 -15.37 2.66
CA ASN A 89 -0.88 -15.47 1.72
C ASN A 89 -1.78 -14.25 1.90
N VAL A 90 -1.39 -13.13 1.29
CA VAL A 90 -2.07 -11.84 1.43
C VAL A 90 -2.80 -11.55 0.14
N THR A 91 -4.09 -11.20 0.22
CA THR A 91 -4.87 -10.75 -0.93
C THR A 91 -5.30 -9.30 -0.71
N PHE A 92 -4.87 -8.40 -1.59
CA PHE A 92 -5.24 -6.99 -1.58
C PHE A 92 -6.61 -6.76 -2.24
N LEU A 93 -7.16 -5.56 -2.06
CA LEU A 93 -8.49 -5.18 -2.59
C LEU A 93 -8.58 -5.20 -4.13
N ASP A 94 -7.45 -5.02 -4.82
CA ASP A 94 -7.37 -5.14 -6.28
C ASP A 94 -7.28 -6.61 -6.77
N ASN A 95 -7.41 -7.58 -5.85
CA ASN A 95 -7.20 -9.03 -6.04
C ASN A 95 -5.74 -9.41 -6.32
N THR A 96 -4.79 -8.51 -6.07
CA THR A 96 -3.40 -8.90 -6.01
C THR A 96 -3.21 -9.90 -4.87
N ASN A 97 -2.57 -11.03 -5.13
CA ASN A 97 -2.26 -12.08 -4.18
C ASN A 97 -0.75 -12.26 -4.11
N LEU A 98 -0.22 -12.24 -2.89
CA LEU A 98 1.18 -12.54 -2.57
C LEU A 98 1.24 -13.84 -1.80
N ARG A 99 2.08 -14.78 -2.24
CA ARG A 99 2.33 -16.03 -1.53
C ARG A 99 3.82 -16.25 -1.25
N GLY A 100 4.10 -16.95 -0.17
CA GLY A 100 5.45 -17.42 0.15
C GLY A 100 5.58 -17.82 1.62
N TYR A 101 6.68 -17.43 2.27
CA TYR A 101 7.05 -17.92 3.59
C TYR A 101 7.52 -16.80 4.53
N ASP A 102 7.53 -17.05 5.83
CA ASP A 102 8.09 -16.13 6.83
C ASP A 102 9.56 -16.45 7.06
N ALA A 103 10.37 -15.40 7.16
CA ALA A 103 11.77 -15.51 7.55
C ALA A 103 12.18 -14.40 8.53
N ALA A 104 13.36 -14.56 9.09
CA ALA A 104 14.06 -13.52 9.83
C ALA A 104 15.44 -13.30 9.23
N ASP A 105 15.85 -12.04 9.16
CA ASP A 105 17.21 -11.65 8.79
C ASP A 105 17.48 -10.22 9.27
N ILE A 106 18.70 -9.74 9.08
CA ILE A 106 19.06 -8.36 9.35
C ILE A 106 18.54 -7.46 8.23
N ALA A 107 17.70 -6.49 8.57
CA ALA A 107 17.25 -5.43 7.68
C ALA A 107 17.99 -4.12 8.03
N THR A 108 18.41 -3.38 7.00
CA THR A 108 19.06 -2.06 7.12
C THR A 108 18.27 -1.03 6.33
N LEU A 109 17.76 0.01 7.01
CA LEU A 109 16.98 1.10 6.45
C LEU A 109 17.60 2.43 6.92
N GLY A 110 18.19 3.19 6.00
CA GLY A 110 19.12 4.26 6.36
C GLY A 110 20.28 3.74 7.21
N HIS A 111 20.64 4.46 8.25
CA HIS A 111 21.64 4.00 9.22
C HIS A 111 21.10 3.01 10.26
N TYR A 112 19.80 2.70 10.26
CA TYR A 112 19.23 1.76 11.21
C TYR A 112 19.35 0.32 10.71
N LYS A 113 19.89 -0.55 11.56
CA LYS A 113 20.12 -1.97 11.27
C LYS A 113 19.56 -2.83 12.40
N VAL A 114 18.65 -3.74 12.09
CA VAL A 114 17.92 -4.57 13.08
C VAL A 114 17.71 -5.99 12.59
N MET A 115 17.71 -6.95 13.50
CA MET A 115 17.20 -8.29 13.23
C MET A 115 15.66 -8.23 13.27
N THR A 116 14.99 -8.66 12.20
CA THR A 116 13.52 -8.58 12.12
C THR A 116 12.95 -9.78 11.39
N ARG A 117 11.66 -10.05 11.62
CA ARG A 117 10.88 -10.97 10.78
C ARG A 117 10.25 -10.21 9.61
N MET A 118 10.06 -10.90 8.51
CA MET A 118 9.52 -10.37 7.27
C MET A 118 8.89 -11.48 6.42
N GLY A 119 7.99 -11.09 5.53
CA GLY A 119 7.47 -11.98 4.49
C GLY A 119 8.46 -12.14 3.35
N MET A 120 8.61 -13.35 2.85
CA MET A 120 9.39 -13.69 1.67
C MET A 120 8.39 -14.10 0.59
N ILE A 121 8.25 -13.25 -0.43
CA ILE A 121 7.28 -13.41 -1.52
C ILE A 121 7.92 -14.29 -2.58
N GLU A 122 7.32 -15.46 -2.80
CA GLU A 122 7.69 -16.39 -3.87
C GLU A 122 6.75 -16.24 -5.07
N HIS A 123 5.51 -15.81 -4.86
CA HIS A 123 4.53 -15.66 -5.92
C HIS A 123 3.77 -14.36 -5.80
N CYS A 124 3.59 -13.67 -6.92
CA CYS A 124 2.74 -12.50 -7.05
C CYS A 124 2.01 -12.58 -8.40
N ASN A 125 0.74 -12.22 -8.39
CA ASN A 125 -0.11 -12.21 -9.58
C ASN A 125 -0.32 -10.82 -10.21
N SER A 126 0.47 -9.84 -9.77
CA SER A 126 0.18 -8.45 -10.06
C SER A 126 1.40 -7.74 -10.64
N ARG A 127 1.20 -7.17 -11.81
CA ARG A 127 2.19 -6.36 -12.52
C ARG A 127 2.55 -5.06 -11.81
N ASN A 128 1.79 -4.72 -10.77
CA ASN A 128 2.11 -3.60 -9.89
C ASN A 128 3.48 -3.76 -9.19
N PHE A 129 4.02 -4.98 -9.18
CA PHE A 129 5.29 -5.31 -8.53
C PHE A 129 6.46 -5.54 -9.50
N ASP A 130 6.28 -5.28 -10.80
CA ASP A 130 7.25 -5.65 -11.85
C ASP A 130 8.66 -5.04 -11.70
N ASP A 131 8.80 -3.87 -11.07
CA ASP A 131 10.04 -3.07 -10.98
C ASP A 131 10.41 -2.74 -9.52
N VAL A 132 9.82 -3.45 -8.57
CA VAL A 132 10.09 -3.31 -7.14
C VAL A 132 10.45 -4.66 -6.54
N ASP A 133 11.23 -4.61 -5.48
CA ASP A 133 11.77 -5.79 -4.83
C ASP A 133 10.95 -6.17 -3.57
N GLY A 134 9.87 -5.44 -3.29
CA GLY A 134 8.96 -5.69 -2.17
C GLY A 134 8.13 -4.49 -1.71
N ILE A 135 7.57 -4.61 -0.50
CA ILE A 135 6.83 -3.59 0.23
C ILE A 135 7.48 -3.38 1.60
N LEU A 136 7.69 -2.12 1.94
CA LEU A 136 8.08 -1.64 3.26
C LEU A 136 6.85 -1.00 3.92
N GLY A 137 6.04 -1.84 4.56
CA GLY A 137 4.90 -1.39 5.35
C GLY A 137 5.36 -0.67 6.61
N PHE A 138 4.93 0.58 6.76
CA PHE A 138 5.15 1.43 7.92
C PHE A 138 3.89 1.73 8.71
N GLY A 139 2.74 1.20 8.27
CA GLY A 139 1.44 1.29 8.91
C GLY A 139 1.44 0.86 10.37
N TRP A 140 0.40 1.32 11.07
CA TRP A 140 0.29 1.09 12.50
C TRP A 140 0.00 -0.37 12.82
N ALA A 141 0.90 -0.98 13.58
CA ALA A 141 0.61 -2.21 14.30
C ALA A 141 1.48 -2.30 15.56
N ASP A 142 0.86 -2.55 16.71
CA ASP A 142 1.56 -2.65 17.99
C ASP A 142 1.29 -3.94 18.76
N GLN A 143 0.69 -4.94 18.10
CA GLN A 143 0.50 -6.26 18.69
C GLN A 143 1.86 -6.95 18.98
N PRO A 144 1.97 -7.83 19.99
CA PRO A 144 3.24 -8.47 20.37
C PRO A 144 3.97 -9.19 19.24
N ARG A 145 3.21 -9.82 18.32
CA ARG A 145 3.75 -10.60 17.18
C ARG A 145 3.65 -9.89 15.83
N SER A 146 3.29 -8.60 15.80
CA SER A 146 3.13 -7.83 14.56
C SER A 146 4.40 -7.83 13.69
N ALA A 147 4.26 -8.05 12.38
CA ALA A 147 5.32 -7.96 11.36
C ALA A 147 5.86 -6.55 11.10
N ALA A 148 5.45 -5.55 11.88
CA ALA A 148 5.88 -4.16 11.71
C ALA A 148 7.39 -3.97 11.94
N LEU A 149 8.10 -3.59 10.87
CA LEU A 149 9.50 -3.18 10.94
C LEU A 149 9.66 -1.98 11.86
N LEU A 150 8.77 -0.98 11.76
CA LEU A 150 8.80 0.22 12.59
C LEU A 150 8.88 -0.13 14.08
N LYS A 151 8.08 -1.10 14.54
CA LYS A 151 8.10 -1.55 15.92
C LYS A 151 9.46 -2.16 16.30
N THR A 152 10.07 -2.94 15.41
CA THR A 152 11.41 -3.53 15.61
C THR A 152 12.51 -2.47 15.67
N LEU A 153 12.47 -1.48 14.78
CA LEU A 153 13.42 -0.36 14.77
C LEU A 153 13.42 0.43 16.09
N THR A 154 12.30 0.43 16.80
CA THR A 154 12.04 1.32 17.94
C THR A 154 12.04 0.61 19.30
N GLN A 155 12.34 -0.68 19.32
CA GLN A 155 12.33 -1.50 20.53
C GLN A 155 13.60 -2.33 20.64
N ARG A 156 14.23 -2.32 21.83
CA ARG A 156 15.41 -3.15 22.10
C ARG A 156 15.13 -4.65 21.99
N ASP A 157 13.92 -5.03 22.37
CA ASP A 157 13.49 -6.42 22.42
C ASP A 157 12.22 -6.60 21.60
N ARG A 158 12.11 -7.76 20.96
CA ARG A 158 10.87 -8.30 20.41
C ARG A 158 10.63 -9.69 21.01
N PRO A 159 10.16 -9.78 22.28
CA PRO A 159 9.97 -11.07 22.96
C PRO A 159 9.00 -11.99 22.23
N GLY A 160 7.96 -11.43 21.58
CA GLY A 160 7.02 -12.19 20.75
C GLY A 160 7.68 -12.94 19.59
N TRP A 161 8.91 -12.57 19.24
CA TRP A 161 9.74 -13.17 18.19
C TRP A 161 11.03 -13.82 18.69
N ASN A 162 11.25 -13.87 20.01
CA ASN A 162 12.49 -14.32 20.65
C ASN A 162 13.72 -13.51 20.23
N ILE A 163 13.55 -12.21 19.97
CA ILE A 163 14.67 -11.30 19.71
C ILE A 163 14.88 -10.49 20.99
N HIS A 164 16.08 -10.58 21.53
CA HIS A 164 16.52 -9.89 22.74
C HIS A 164 17.82 -9.14 22.46
N ASP A 165 18.05 -8.03 23.17
CA ASP A 165 19.30 -7.27 23.12
C ASP A 165 19.74 -6.89 21.69
N GLN A 166 18.81 -6.32 20.90
CA GLN A 166 19.14 -5.89 19.55
C GLN A 166 20.34 -4.95 19.52
N ILE A 167 21.27 -5.23 18.61
CA ILE A 167 22.44 -4.40 18.38
C ILE A 167 22.05 -3.28 17.41
N PHE A 168 21.84 -2.08 17.96
CA PHE A 168 21.66 -0.88 17.14
C PHE A 168 23.01 -0.28 16.75
N GLN A 169 23.12 0.17 15.50
CA GLN A 169 24.29 0.93 15.05
C GLN A 169 24.31 2.33 15.69
N GLY A 170 25.48 2.98 15.68
CA GLY A 170 25.64 4.33 16.23
C GLY A 170 25.69 4.34 17.76
N ASP A 171 24.75 5.03 18.41
CA ASP A 171 24.74 5.22 19.87
C ASP A 171 24.16 4.03 20.67
N GLY A 172 23.85 2.92 19.98
CA GLY A 172 23.35 1.69 20.60
C GLY A 172 21.91 1.80 21.11
N LYS A 173 21.15 2.82 20.67
CA LYS A 173 19.75 2.99 21.07
C LYS A 173 18.79 2.68 19.91
N PRO A 174 17.57 2.23 20.23
CA PRO A 174 16.51 2.14 19.22
C PRO A 174 16.22 3.50 18.60
N MET A 175 15.73 3.46 17.36
CA MET A 175 15.14 4.62 16.72
C MET A 175 14.03 5.19 17.62
N PRO A 176 13.97 6.51 17.88
CA PRO A 176 12.77 7.12 18.43
C PRO A 176 11.56 6.73 17.55
N ARG A 177 10.43 6.31 18.13
CA ARG A 177 9.24 5.87 17.36
C ARG A 177 8.52 7.07 16.73
N LYS A 178 9.21 7.73 15.82
CA LYS A 178 8.82 8.96 15.16
C LYS A 178 9.38 8.97 13.75
N PHE A 179 8.54 9.27 12.78
CA PHE A 179 8.98 9.44 11.39
C PHE A 179 8.12 10.48 10.69
N ALA A 180 8.60 11.04 9.59
CA ALA A 180 7.81 11.91 8.74
C ALA A 180 7.97 11.53 7.27
N PHE A 181 6.91 11.78 6.50
CA PHE A 181 6.92 11.59 5.06
C PHE A 181 6.32 12.81 4.37
N THR A 182 6.95 13.22 3.26
CA THR A 182 6.43 14.25 2.36
C THR A 182 6.96 14.00 0.95
N ALA A 183 6.32 14.59 -0.04
CA ALA A 183 6.68 14.45 -1.43
C ALA A 183 6.47 15.74 -2.23
N ASP A 184 6.95 15.75 -3.46
CA ASP A 184 6.47 16.61 -4.53
C ASP A 184 6.06 15.75 -5.73
N ASP A 185 5.85 16.37 -6.89
CA ASP A 185 5.41 15.65 -8.09
C ASP A 185 6.46 14.64 -8.61
N ASN A 186 7.72 14.74 -8.17
CA ASN A 186 8.87 13.97 -8.68
C ASN A 186 9.51 13.05 -7.64
N ILE A 187 9.51 13.43 -6.36
CA ILE A 187 10.29 12.74 -5.32
C ILE A 187 9.58 12.79 -3.97
N GLY A 188 9.76 11.76 -3.17
CA GLY A 188 9.42 11.71 -1.75
C GLY A 188 10.66 11.73 -0.86
N GLU A 189 10.45 12.03 0.42
CA GLU A 189 11.48 11.93 1.45
C GLU A 189 10.88 11.31 2.70
N LEU A 190 11.49 10.22 3.17
CA LEU A 190 11.20 9.57 4.44
C LEU A 190 12.26 9.99 5.46
N GLN A 191 11.81 10.52 6.59
CA GLN A 191 12.66 10.89 7.71
C GLN A 191 12.39 9.98 8.90
N LEU A 192 13.42 9.29 9.38
CA LEU A 192 13.37 8.29 10.43
C LEU A 192 13.98 8.83 11.73
N GLY A 193 13.35 8.54 12.87
CA GLY A 193 13.81 8.92 14.20
C GLY A 193 13.52 10.38 14.59
N GLY A 194 12.90 11.16 13.71
CA GLY A 194 12.59 12.56 13.97
C GLY A 194 12.17 13.31 12.71
N VAL A 195 12.33 14.63 12.76
CA VAL A 195 12.08 15.54 11.64
C VAL A 195 13.18 16.59 11.60
N ASP A 196 13.70 16.88 10.41
CA ASP A 196 14.59 18.00 10.13
C ASP A 196 13.82 19.31 10.36
N PRO A 197 14.22 20.14 11.33
CA PRO A 197 13.49 21.38 11.62
C PRO A 197 13.44 22.35 10.43
N SER A 198 14.35 22.24 9.46
CA SER A 198 14.35 23.10 8.27
C SER A 198 13.34 22.68 7.19
N ILE A 199 12.70 21.51 7.32
CA ILE A 199 11.71 21.02 6.33
C ILE A 199 10.43 21.83 6.38
N ALA A 200 10.02 22.32 7.54
CA ALA A 200 8.76 23.01 7.74
C ALA A 200 8.96 24.54 7.69
N SER A 201 8.01 25.25 7.07
CA SER A 201 7.98 26.73 7.14
C SER A 201 7.37 27.26 8.44
N GLU A 202 6.70 26.38 9.18
CA GLU A 202 5.91 26.69 10.38
C GLU A 202 5.99 25.52 11.37
N SER A 203 5.57 25.77 12.61
CA SER A 203 5.44 24.72 13.61
C SER A 203 4.38 23.69 13.18
N PHE A 204 4.61 22.42 13.51
CA PHE A 204 3.62 21.37 13.29
C PHE A 204 2.36 21.63 14.11
N THR A 205 1.21 21.57 13.44
CA THR A 205 -0.08 21.40 14.10
C THR A 205 -0.22 19.93 14.48
N MET A 206 -0.40 19.67 15.78
CA MET A 206 -0.43 18.32 16.34
C MET A 206 -1.87 17.87 16.56
N PHE A 207 -2.22 16.69 16.08
CA PHE A 207 -3.51 16.05 16.20
C PHE A 207 -3.39 14.77 17.03
N PRO A 208 -4.39 14.42 17.85
CA PRO A 208 -4.47 13.06 18.37
C PRO A 208 -4.63 12.08 17.20
N MET A 209 -3.89 10.97 17.24
CA MET A 209 -4.07 9.89 16.26
C MET A 209 -5.48 9.29 16.44
N ALA A 210 -6.24 9.22 15.37
CA ALA A 210 -7.59 8.68 15.32
C ALA A 210 -7.62 7.31 14.62
N GLY A 211 -8.54 6.45 15.05
CA GLY A 211 -8.68 5.07 14.56
C GLY A 211 -7.87 4.06 15.38
N GLU A 212 -8.36 2.82 15.44
CA GLU A 212 -7.73 1.77 16.26
C GLU A 212 -6.43 1.25 15.64
N ASN A 213 -6.40 1.10 14.32
CA ASN A 213 -5.30 0.46 13.60
C ASN A 213 -4.79 1.24 12.37
N VAL A 214 -4.95 2.57 12.36
CA VAL A 214 -4.64 3.39 11.19
C VAL A 214 -4.00 4.72 11.58
N TYR A 215 -3.13 5.27 10.74
CA TYR A 215 -2.60 6.61 10.94
C TYR A 215 -3.59 7.66 10.46
N GLY A 216 -4.56 8.00 11.30
CA GLY A 216 -5.59 8.96 10.95
C GLY A 216 -5.65 10.17 11.85
N ILE A 217 -6.36 11.19 11.37
CA ILE A 217 -6.88 12.29 12.18
C ILE A 217 -8.39 12.37 12.04
N LYS A 218 -9.06 12.94 13.05
CA LYS A 218 -10.50 13.17 12.98
C LYS A 218 -10.79 14.38 12.09
N ILE A 219 -11.42 14.13 10.95
CA ILE A 219 -11.94 15.14 10.03
C ILE A 219 -13.39 15.46 10.42
N THR A 220 -13.68 16.74 10.66
CA THR A 220 -14.99 17.22 11.14
C THR A 220 -15.84 17.85 10.05
N SER A 221 -15.24 18.26 8.93
CA SER A 221 -15.95 18.81 7.77
C SER A 221 -15.10 18.65 6.51
N ILE A 222 -15.77 18.46 5.37
CA ILE A 222 -15.16 18.67 4.06
C ILE A 222 -16.11 19.53 3.25
N THR A 223 -15.64 20.66 2.73
CA THR A 223 -16.46 21.50 1.85
C THR A 223 -15.91 21.60 0.44
N TYR A 224 -16.82 21.73 -0.53
CA TYR A 224 -16.52 22.02 -1.92
C TYR A 224 -17.37 23.18 -2.40
N GLY A 225 -16.76 24.33 -2.69
CA GLY A 225 -17.51 25.53 -3.10
C GLY A 225 -18.51 26.04 -2.05
N GLY A 226 -18.26 25.75 -0.77
CA GLY A 226 -19.16 26.07 0.35
C GLY A 226 -20.23 25.03 0.64
N VAL A 227 -20.31 23.95 -0.15
CA VAL A 227 -21.21 22.81 0.11
C VAL A 227 -20.51 21.82 1.03
N GLU A 228 -21.14 21.49 2.16
CA GLU A 228 -20.68 20.44 3.08
C GLU A 228 -20.86 19.07 2.43
N LEU A 229 -19.83 18.22 2.56
CA LEU A 229 -19.84 16.86 2.05
C LEU A 229 -20.09 15.84 3.17
N LEU A 230 -19.68 16.13 4.41
CA LEU A 230 -19.81 15.22 5.55
C LEU A 230 -21.10 15.50 6.33
N HIS A 231 -22.20 14.92 5.88
CA HIS A 231 -23.48 14.97 6.59
C HIS A 231 -23.59 13.83 7.60
N PHE A 232 -22.99 14.00 8.77
CA PHE A 232 -23.02 13.02 9.85
C PHE A 232 -24.43 12.68 10.32
N ASP A 233 -24.66 11.40 10.63
CA ASP A 233 -25.86 11.00 11.37
C ASP A 233 -25.71 11.32 12.87
N SER A 234 -26.83 11.27 13.60
CA SER A 234 -26.92 11.65 15.00
C SER A 234 -25.89 10.92 15.88
N GLY A 235 -25.10 11.69 16.64
CA GLY A 235 -24.07 11.16 17.55
C GLY A 235 -22.67 11.04 16.95
N VAL A 236 -22.51 11.24 15.64
CA VAL A 236 -21.19 11.30 14.99
C VAL A 236 -20.81 12.76 14.73
N SER A 237 -19.57 13.15 15.07
CA SER A 237 -19.06 14.53 14.92
C SER A 237 -17.74 14.59 14.15
N GLY A 238 -17.37 13.51 13.49
CA GLY A 238 -16.17 13.44 12.67
C GLY A 238 -15.90 12.02 12.19
N PHE A 239 -15.07 11.92 11.17
CA PHE A 239 -14.67 10.67 10.55
C PHE A 239 -13.15 10.59 10.48
N THR A 240 -12.57 9.39 10.58
CA THR A 240 -11.12 9.23 10.48
C THR A 240 -10.67 9.38 9.03
N GLY A 241 -9.87 10.40 8.74
CA GLY A 241 -9.10 10.51 7.50
C GLY A 241 -7.73 9.86 7.69
N GLU A 242 -7.49 8.75 7.03
CA GLU A 242 -6.29 7.93 7.13
C GLU A 242 -5.19 8.40 6.17
N PHE A 243 -3.98 8.64 6.67
CA PHE A 243 -2.81 8.98 5.86
C PHE A 243 -2.16 7.73 5.30
N ASP A 244 -2.30 7.53 3.99
CA ASP A 244 -1.79 6.35 3.30
C ASP A 244 -0.97 6.73 2.05
N SER A 245 0.35 6.65 2.18
CA SER A 245 1.29 6.92 1.07
C SER A 245 1.23 5.86 -0.04
N GLY A 246 0.67 4.68 0.22
CA GLY A 246 0.41 3.64 -0.78
C GLY A 246 -0.83 3.92 -1.64
N THR A 247 -1.69 4.85 -1.24
CA THR A 247 -2.90 5.22 -1.97
C THR A 247 -2.67 6.41 -2.90
N THR A 248 -3.06 6.25 -4.17
CA THR A 248 -2.79 7.25 -5.23
C THR A 248 -3.69 8.48 -5.17
N CYS A 249 -4.95 8.33 -4.77
CA CYS A 249 -5.93 9.41 -4.77
C CYS A 249 -6.46 9.68 -3.37
N LEU A 250 -7.20 10.78 -3.23
CA LEU A 250 -8.05 10.93 -2.06
C LEU A 250 -9.21 9.94 -2.21
N LEU A 251 -9.49 9.13 -1.18
CA LEU A 251 -10.66 8.26 -1.19
C LEU A 251 -11.73 8.85 -0.29
N LEU A 252 -12.94 9.01 -0.84
CA LEU A 252 -14.11 9.45 -0.10
C LEU A 252 -15.18 8.36 -0.09
N PRO A 253 -15.85 8.13 1.05
CA PRO A 253 -16.96 7.20 1.10
C PRO A 253 -18.05 7.54 0.09
N ASN A 254 -18.54 6.53 -0.62
CA ASN A 254 -19.67 6.62 -1.54
C ASN A 254 -20.93 5.93 -0.98
N THR A 255 -20.94 5.65 0.32
CA THR A 255 -22.06 5.03 1.05
C THR A 255 -22.38 5.84 2.32
N ASP A 256 -23.32 5.36 3.13
CA ASP A 256 -23.59 5.88 4.48
C ASP A 256 -22.57 5.42 5.54
N VAL A 257 -21.64 4.53 5.18
CA VAL A 257 -20.69 3.85 6.07
C VAL A 257 -21.36 3.37 7.36
N LYS A 258 -22.28 2.40 7.22
CA LYS A 258 -22.98 1.77 8.35
C LYS A 258 -23.73 2.81 9.22
N GLY A 259 -24.25 3.84 8.57
CA GLY A 259 -25.00 4.92 9.23
C GLY A 259 -24.14 6.06 9.80
N ASN A 260 -22.84 6.14 9.52
CA ASN A 260 -22.05 7.31 9.91
C ASN A 260 -22.44 8.58 9.16
N PHE A 261 -22.96 8.44 7.94
CA PHE A 261 -23.43 9.55 7.11
C PHE A 261 -24.88 9.37 6.69
N THR A 262 -25.64 10.45 6.66
CA THR A 262 -27.01 10.45 6.15
C THR A 262 -27.07 10.45 4.61
N THR A 263 -25.95 10.77 3.95
CA THR A 263 -25.82 10.81 2.49
C THR A 263 -24.37 10.55 2.09
N SER A 264 -24.17 9.87 0.96
CA SER A 264 -22.85 9.61 0.37
C SER A 264 -22.04 10.90 0.15
N PRO A 265 -20.90 11.09 0.84
CA PRO A 265 -20.02 12.26 0.66
C PRO A 265 -19.49 12.39 -0.77
N PHE A 266 -18.99 11.28 -1.35
CA PHE A 266 -18.52 11.27 -2.74
C PHE A 266 -19.66 11.58 -3.72
N GLY A 267 -20.87 11.09 -3.46
CA GLY A 267 -22.05 11.36 -4.27
C GLY A 267 -22.41 12.85 -4.30
N ILE A 268 -22.25 13.56 -3.18
CA ILE A 268 -22.42 15.03 -3.13
C ILE A 268 -21.34 15.71 -3.97
N LEU A 269 -20.07 15.36 -3.76
CA LEU A 269 -18.94 15.92 -4.51
C LEU A 269 -19.13 15.75 -6.03
N ALA A 270 -19.48 14.55 -6.47
CA ALA A 270 -19.69 14.26 -7.88
C ALA A 270 -20.79 15.14 -8.49
N ARG A 271 -21.91 15.37 -7.79
CA ARG A 271 -22.97 16.27 -8.25
C ARG A 271 -22.50 17.72 -8.34
N GLU A 272 -21.76 18.20 -7.34
CA GLU A 272 -21.23 19.57 -7.34
C GLU A 272 -20.21 19.78 -8.47
N GLN A 273 -19.34 18.80 -8.73
CA GLN A 273 -18.38 18.85 -9.84
C GLN A 273 -19.08 18.82 -11.22
N LEU A 274 -20.17 18.07 -11.35
CA LEU A 274 -20.99 18.03 -12.58
C LEU A 274 -21.68 19.37 -12.89
N SER A 275 -21.82 20.27 -11.91
CA SER A 275 -22.31 21.64 -12.14
C SER A 275 -21.34 22.51 -12.97
N GLY A 276 -20.11 22.03 -13.19
CA GLY A 276 -19.08 22.70 -13.99
C GLY A 276 -18.24 23.72 -13.24
N LYS A 277 -18.54 23.99 -11.95
CA LYS A 277 -17.73 24.87 -11.11
C LYS A 277 -16.54 24.12 -10.51
N ARG A 278 -15.39 24.79 -10.47
CA ARG A 278 -14.13 24.26 -9.95
C ARG A 278 -13.79 24.93 -8.62
N HIS A 279 -13.77 24.15 -7.55
CA HIS A 279 -13.44 24.64 -6.20
C HIS A 279 -12.39 23.74 -5.55
N PRO A 280 -11.58 24.27 -4.61
CA PRO A 280 -10.77 23.41 -3.77
C PRO A 280 -11.66 22.58 -2.84
N LEU A 281 -11.16 21.42 -2.43
CA LEU A 281 -11.67 20.71 -1.26
C LEU A 281 -11.06 21.35 -0.01
N LEU A 282 -11.89 21.68 0.97
CA LEU A 282 -11.45 22.22 2.26
C LEU A 282 -11.77 21.21 3.35
N TYR A 283 -10.74 20.63 3.95
CA TYR A 283 -10.85 19.66 5.04
C TYR A 283 -10.66 20.38 6.38
N THR A 284 -11.54 20.16 7.33
CA THR A 284 -11.41 20.73 8.68
C THR A 284 -11.11 19.62 9.69
N ALA A 285 -10.15 19.87 10.58
CA ALA A 285 -9.76 18.96 11.65
C ALA A 285 -9.44 19.75 12.94
N THR A 286 -9.57 19.09 14.08
CA THR A 286 -9.34 19.70 15.40
C THR A 286 -8.05 19.17 16.03
N ASP A 287 -7.16 20.07 16.44
CA ASP A 287 -5.86 19.73 17.03
C ASP A 287 -5.95 19.25 18.49
N VAL A 288 -4.80 18.91 19.09
CA VAL A 288 -4.70 18.46 20.50
C VAL A 288 -5.16 19.51 21.52
N HIS A 289 -5.33 20.77 21.12
CA HIS A 289 -5.80 21.87 21.95
C HIS A 289 -7.27 22.21 21.71
N GLY A 290 -7.96 21.48 20.82
CA GLY A 290 -9.36 21.76 20.48
C GLY A 290 -9.52 22.89 19.46
N VAL A 291 -8.44 23.35 18.80
CA VAL A 291 -8.49 24.40 17.78
C VAL A 291 -8.78 23.78 16.42
N GLU A 292 -9.72 24.37 15.68
CA GLU A 292 -10.04 23.96 14.31
C GLU A 292 -9.04 24.54 13.31
N HIS A 293 -8.61 23.69 12.38
CA HIS A 293 -7.71 24.03 11.29
C HIS A 293 -8.30 23.56 9.96
N THR A 294 -8.19 24.38 8.93
CA THR A 294 -8.69 24.08 7.58
C THR A 294 -7.55 23.89 6.59
N TYR A 295 -7.59 22.77 5.86
CA TYR A 295 -6.60 22.34 4.89
C TYR A 295 -7.21 22.33 3.50
N SER A 296 -6.62 23.09 2.57
CA SER A 296 -7.14 23.21 1.20
C SER A 296 -6.40 22.28 0.25
N LEU A 297 -7.11 21.50 -0.55
CA LEU A 297 -6.60 20.72 -1.68
C LEU A 297 -7.16 21.26 -3.00
N GLY A 298 -6.32 21.29 -4.03
CA GLY A 298 -6.72 21.84 -5.33
C GLY A 298 -7.80 21.01 -6.02
N TYR A 299 -8.61 21.65 -6.87
CA TYR A 299 -9.62 20.97 -7.69
C TYR A 299 -9.04 19.86 -8.59
N ASN A 300 -7.80 20.03 -9.04
CA ASN A 300 -7.16 19.10 -9.98
C ASN A 300 -6.63 17.82 -9.30
N GLU A 301 -6.72 17.73 -7.97
CA GLU A 301 -6.31 16.54 -7.25
C GLU A 301 -7.31 15.41 -7.49
N CYS A 302 -6.81 14.18 -7.65
CA CYS A 302 -7.69 13.05 -7.91
C CYS A 302 -8.45 12.63 -6.65
N VAL A 303 -9.74 12.35 -6.82
CA VAL A 303 -10.63 11.85 -5.77
C VAL A 303 -11.39 10.66 -6.33
N GLU A 304 -11.39 9.56 -5.59
CA GLU A 304 -12.03 8.31 -5.98
C GLU A 304 -13.04 7.85 -4.90
N PRO A 305 -14.11 7.15 -5.31
CA PRO A 305 -15.06 6.60 -4.36
C PRO A 305 -14.49 5.35 -3.68
N THR A 306 -14.89 5.13 -2.43
CA THR A 306 -14.69 3.87 -1.70
C THR A 306 -15.94 3.54 -0.89
N ASP A 307 -16.08 2.30 -0.45
CA ASP A 307 -17.30 1.88 0.26
C ASP A 307 -17.31 2.37 1.70
N GLU A 308 -16.21 2.22 2.44
CA GLU A 308 -16.21 2.43 3.90
C GLU A 308 -15.16 3.42 4.42
N THR A 309 -14.06 3.67 3.70
CA THR A 309 -12.91 4.38 4.26
C THR A 309 -12.78 5.83 3.78
N MET A 310 -12.04 6.66 4.51
CA MET A 310 -11.59 7.96 4.03
C MET A 310 -10.08 7.96 4.05
N ILE A 311 -9.46 8.07 2.87
CA ILE A 311 -8.00 8.00 2.73
C ILE A 311 -7.46 9.31 2.15
N LEU A 312 -6.46 9.85 2.83
CA LEU A 312 -5.69 11.03 2.49
C LEU A 312 -4.37 10.55 1.84
N GLY A 313 -4.46 10.23 0.54
CA GLY A 313 -3.37 9.64 -0.24
C GLY A 313 -2.29 10.61 -0.73
N ASP A 314 -1.62 10.26 -1.85
CA ASP A 314 -0.54 11.04 -2.50
C ASP A 314 -0.75 12.56 -2.54
N PRO A 315 -1.93 13.11 -2.91
CA PRO A 315 -2.15 14.56 -2.91
C PRO A 315 -1.86 15.24 -1.57
N TRP A 316 -2.10 14.54 -0.46
CA TRP A 316 -1.84 15.08 0.87
C TRP A 316 -0.35 15.16 1.16
N PHE A 317 0.40 14.10 0.90
CA PHE A 317 1.85 14.04 1.12
C PHE A 317 2.62 14.98 0.20
N ARG A 318 2.09 15.28 -0.99
CA ARG A 318 2.68 16.28 -1.90
C ARG A 318 2.57 17.71 -1.39
N LYS A 319 1.56 17.98 -0.57
CA LYS A 319 1.26 19.33 -0.08
C LYS A 319 1.74 19.58 1.35
N TRP A 320 1.66 18.59 2.22
CA TRP A 320 2.03 18.71 3.62
C TRP A 320 3.08 17.69 4.03
N ILE A 321 3.83 18.06 5.06
CA ILE A 321 4.65 17.11 5.80
C ILE A 321 3.74 16.38 6.77
N VAL A 322 3.70 15.05 6.68
CA VAL A 322 2.93 14.20 7.59
C VAL A 322 3.89 13.53 8.56
N MET A 323 3.87 13.99 9.81
CA MET A 323 4.66 13.45 10.91
C MET A 323 3.84 12.44 11.71
N HIS A 324 4.43 11.30 11.99
CA HIS A 324 3.89 10.22 12.81
C HIS A 324 4.67 10.21 14.11
N ASP A 325 4.09 10.75 15.18
CA ASP A 325 4.73 10.86 16.50
C ASP A 325 4.14 9.85 17.47
N LEU A 326 4.86 8.75 17.64
CA LEU A 326 4.45 7.59 18.44
C LEU A 326 5.46 7.33 19.56
N THR A 327 6.24 8.35 19.96
CA THR A 327 7.21 8.22 21.06
C THR A 327 6.50 8.01 22.41
N ASP A 328 5.29 8.54 22.53
CA ASP A 328 4.36 8.27 23.62
C ASP A 328 3.18 7.47 23.07
N LEU A 329 3.12 6.18 23.42
CA LEU A 329 2.09 5.26 22.92
C LEU A 329 0.72 5.49 23.58
N ASP A 330 0.69 6.11 24.75
CA ASP A 330 -0.55 6.49 25.44
C ASP A 330 -1.15 7.74 24.78
N ASN A 331 -0.30 8.63 24.26
CA ASN A 331 -0.69 9.87 23.59
C ASN A 331 -0.12 9.96 22.16
N LYS A 332 -0.50 9.00 21.31
CA LYS A 332 -0.10 8.95 19.89
C LYS A 332 -0.60 10.19 19.14
N ARG A 333 0.26 10.80 18.32
CA ARG A 333 -0.05 12.04 17.61
C ARG A 333 0.35 12.00 16.14
N MET A 334 -0.40 12.73 15.34
CA MET A 334 -0.12 13.04 13.94
C MET A 334 0.23 14.53 13.84
N GLY A 335 1.29 14.89 13.13
CA GLY A 335 1.67 16.27 12.90
C GLY A 335 1.50 16.65 11.43
N LEU A 336 0.95 17.85 11.17
CA LEU A 336 0.91 18.45 9.84
C LEU A 336 1.64 19.79 9.83
N ALA A 337 2.42 20.04 8.79
CA ALA A 337 3.03 21.35 8.53
C ALA A 337 3.19 21.59 7.03
N LEU A 338 3.20 22.86 6.60
CA LEU A 338 3.63 23.19 5.25
C LEU A 338 5.14 23.04 5.10
N ARG A 339 5.55 22.49 3.95
CA ARG A 339 6.95 22.39 3.58
C ARG A 339 7.52 23.78 3.28
N SER A 340 8.71 24.05 3.82
CA SER A 340 9.48 25.24 3.50
C SER A 340 9.81 25.27 1.99
N PRO A 341 9.56 26.40 1.30
CA PRO A 341 9.83 26.51 -0.14
C PRO A 341 11.32 26.46 -0.48
N THR A 342 12.19 26.67 0.50
CA THR A 342 13.66 26.57 0.33
C THR A 342 14.20 25.18 0.66
N TYR A 343 13.38 24.29 1.23
CA TYR A 343 13.79 22.93 1.53
C TYR A 343 13.92 22.11 0.25
N ARG A 344 14.98 21.30 0.17
CA ARG A 344 15.23 20.40 -0.97
C ARG A 344 14.99 18.97 -0.51
N LEU A 345 14.00 18.32 -1.10
CA LEU A 345 13.70 16.91 -0.85
C LEU A 345 14.74 15.98 -1.48
N GLY A 346 14.87 14.80 -0.88
CA GLY A 346 15.64 13.68 -1.40
C GLY A 346 17.14 13.80 -1.13
N ILE A 347 17.55 14.65 -0.18
CA ILE A 347 18.94 14.70 0.28
C ILE A 347 19.12 13.61 1.33
N GLU A 348 19.76 12.51 0.92
CA GLU A 348 20.09 11.41 1.82
C GLU A 348 21.18 11.85 2.82
N THR A 349 21.00 11.52 4.11
CA THR A 349 22.01 11.81 5.14
C THR A 349 23.04 10.71 5.30
N ASP A 350 22.73 9.51 4.81
CA ASP A 350 23.45 8.29 5.17
C ASP A 350 24.36 7.76 4.04
N ASP A 351 24.49 8.50 2.93
CA ASP A 351 25.25 8.10 1.74
C ASP A 351 26.78 8.31 1.91
N ASP A 352 27.21 9.01 2.98
CA ASP A 352 28.62 9.38 3.22
C ASP A 352 29.19 8.66 4.47
N SER A 353 29.69 7.45 4.25
CA SER A 353 30.40 6.61 5.26
C SER A 353 31.63 7.28 5.90
N SER A 354 32.06 8.46 5.41
CA SER A 354 33.25 9.17 5.88
C SER A 354 33.03 10.11 7.07
N LYS A 355 31.77 10.39 7.47
CA LYS A 355 31.43 11.32 8.57
C LYS A 355 30.95 10.61 9.83
N LEU A 356 31.82 9.79 10.41
CA LEU A 356 31.55 9.05 11.65
C LEU A 356 31.56 9.91 12.93
N SER A 357 31.75 11.24 12.84
CA SER A 357 32.07 12.07 14.02
C SER A 357 30.89 12.62 14.80
N SER A 358 29.64 12.43 14.35
CA SER A 358 28.44 12.78 15.14
C SER A 358 27.23 11.96 14.70
N PHE A 359 26.91 10.91 15.45
CA PHE A 359 25.65 10.18 15.27
C PHE A 359 24.47 11.13 15.48
N THR A 360 23.62 11.27 14.47
CA THR A 360 22.36 12.01 14.56
C THR A 360 21.24 10.98 14.45
N PRO A 361 20.28 10.91 15.40
CA PRO A 361 19.15 9.98 15.32
C PRO A 361 18.24 10.18 14.09
N LEU A 362 18.40 11.29 13.37
CA LEU A 362 17.65 11.57 12.16
C LEU A 362 18.34 10.91 10.96
N SER A 363 17.65 9.99 10.30
CA SER A 363 18.03 9.46 8.98
C SER A 363 17.06 9.98 7.92
N LYS A 364 17.57 10.46 6.80
CA LYS A 364 16.75 10.87 5.64
C LYS A 364 16.99 9.95 4.46
N LEU A 365 15.90 9.48 3.89
CA LEU A 365 15.89 8.57 2.77
C LEU A 365 15.13 9.19 1.61
N ARG A 366 15.75 9.13 0.43
CA ARG A 366 15.07 9.47 -0.80
C ARG A 366 14.04 8.38 -1.12
N ALA A 367 12.84 8.81 -1.47
CA ALA A 367 11.81 7.95 -2.04
C ALA A 367 11.56 8.35 -3.50
N ASP A 368 11.87 7.48 -4.46
CA ASP A 368 11.61 7.77 -5.86
C ASP A 368 10.11 7.62 -6.15
N ARG A 369 9.46 8.72 -6.53
CA ARG A 369 8.03 8.73 -6.85
C ARG A 369 7.85 8.20 -8.27
N LYS A 370 7.14 7.08 -8.41
CA LYS A 370 6.81 6.49 -9.72
C LYS A 370 5.31 6.61 -9.98
N VAL A 371 4.95 7.12 -11.14
CA VAL A 371 3.56 7.16 -11.63
C VAL A 371 3.41 6.16 -12.76
N ARG A 372 2.61 5.11 -12.56
CA ARG A 372 2.37 4.08 -13.57
C ARG A 372 1.07 4.32 -14.31
N PRO A 373 1.07 4.33 -15.65
CA PRO A 373 -0.16 4.39 -16.43
C PRO A 373 -0.93 3.05 -16.38
N MET A 374 -2.26 3.12 -16.47
CA MET A 374 -3.22 2.00 -16.42
C MET A 374 -2.84 0.75 -17.24
N ALA A 375 -2.20 0.93 -18.40
CA ALA A 375 -1.84 -0.18 -19.28
C ALA A 375 -0.89 -1.20 -18.63
N LEU A 376 -0.15 -0.79 -17.58
CA LEU A 376 0.73 -1.64 -16.79
C LEU A 376 0.11 -2.05 -15.43
N ALA A 377 -0.88 -1.31 -14.92
CA ALA A 377 -1.54 -1.58 -13.63
C ALA A 377 -2.72 -2.59 -13.72
N LEU A 378 -2.78 -3.40 -14.78
CA LEU A 378 -3.92 -4.27 -15.08
C LEU A 378 -3.97 -5.51 -14.17
N THR A 379 -4.78 -5.43 -13.11
CA THR A 379 -5.63 -6.54 -12.65
C THR A 379 -7.09 -6.15 -12.90
N GLN A 380 -7.59 -6.51 -14.08
CA GLN A 380 -8.96 -6.20 -14.51
C GLN A 380 -9.96 -7.14 -13.82
N ALA A 381 -10.26 -6.90 -12.54
CA ALA A 381 -11.43 -7.51 -11.91
C ALA A 381 -12.70 -6.90 -12.55
N ARG A 382 -13.28 -7.61 -13.51
CA ARG A 382 -14.57 -7.27 -14.12
C ARG A 382 -15.64 -7.27 -13.03
N TYR A 383 -16.16 -6.08 -12.73
CA TYR A 383 -17.31 -5.92 -11.84
C TYR A 383 -18.56 -6.27 -12.64
N ASN A 384 -18.93 -7.55 -12.68
CA ASN A 384 -20.29 -7.96 -13.02
C ASN A 384 -21.04 -8.02 -11.70
N GLY A 385 -22.10 -7.22 -11.55
CA GLY A 385 -22.85 -7.06 -10.31
C GLY A 385 -23.63 -8.31 -9.89
N GLU A 386 -22.96 -9.31 -9.34
CA GLU A 386 -23.56 -10.36 -8.53
C GLU A 386 -22.87 -10.43 -7.16
N MET A 387 -23.66 -10.13 -6.12
CA MET A 387 -23.31 -10.37 -4.72
C MET A 387 -22.90 -11.82 -4.52
N VAL A 388 -21.63 -12.06 -4.20
CA VAL A 388 -21.21 -13.29 -3.54
C VAL A 388 -21.10 -12.98 -2.05
N GLN A 389 -22.03 -13.54 -1.28
CA GLN A 389 -21.94 -13.61 0.17
C GLN A 389 -20.71 -14.46 0.54
N SER A 390 -19.62 -13.83 0.97
CA SER A 390 -18.49 -14.52 1.58
C SER A 390 -18.72 -14.65 3.09
N SER A 391 -19.25 -15.80 3.49
CA SER A 391 -19.27 -16.29 4.86
C SER A 391 -17.93 -16.94 5.21
N GLY A 392 -17.24 -16.43 6.25
CA GLY A 392 -16.06 -17.07 6.84
C GLY A 392 -14.94 -16.09 7.12
N GLY A 393 -14.85 -15.61 8.36
CA GLY A 393 -13.91 -14.59 8.80
C GLY A 393 -12.44 -15.03 8.78
N THR A 394 -11.66 -14.28 8.01
CA THR A 394 -10.27 -13.91 8.29
C THR A 394 -10.21 -12.43 7.99
N GLU A 395 -9.81 -11.60 8.96
CA GLU A 395 -9.56 -10.18 8.75
C GLU A 395 -8.65 -10.01 7.54
N VAL A 396 -9.16 -9.35 6.51
CA VAL A 396 -8.42 -9.00 5.31
C VAL A 396 -7.60 -7.75 5.65
N ASP A 397 -6.26 -7.86 5.61
CA ASP A 397 -5.36 -6.71 5.70
C ASP A 397 -5.73 -5.71 4.58
N LYS A 398 -5.94 -4.44 4.95
CA LYS A 398 -6.58 -3.42 4.11
C LYS A 398 -5.69 -2.88 2.95
N VAL A 399 -6.38 -2.32 1.94
CA VAL A 399 -5.98 -1.30 0.90
C VAL A 399 -5.18 -1.84 -0.32
N ALA A 400 -5.33 -1.44 -1.60
CA ALA A 400 -5.90 -0.26 -2.28
C ALA A 400 -6.87 -0.60 -3.45
N LEU A 401 -7.83 0.31 -3.71
CA LEU A 401 -8.83 0.25 -4.79
C LEU A 401 -8.38 1.00 -6.06
N LYS A 402 -9.03 0.65 -7.18
CA LYS A 402 -8.71 0.91 -8.58
C LYS A 402 -8.48 2.39 -8.94
N SER A 403 -7.23 2.81 -9.00
CA SER A 403 -6.85 4.05 -9.69
C SER A 403 -6.42 3.82 -11.14
N GLN A 404 -6.71 4.79 -12.01
CA GLN A 404 -6.30 4.81 -13.43
C GLN A 404 -4.77 4.98 -13.59
N SER A 405 -4.10 5.43 -12.54
CA SER A 405 -2.64 5.46 -12.44
C SER A 405 -2.24 5.04 -11.03
N ARG A 406 -1.15 4.30 -10.87
CA ARG A 406 -0.65 3.94 -9.54
C ARG A 406 0.58 4.78 -9.21
N VAL A 407 0.50 5.53 -8.12
CA VAL A 407 1.65 6.19 -7.51
C VAL A 407 2.30 5.24 -6.50
N THR A 408 3.61 5.08 -6.59
CA THR A 408 4.41 4.40 -5.56
C THR A 408 5.59 5.26 -5.16
N TYR A 409 6.03 5.10 -3.92
CA TYR A 409 7.23 5.73 -3.38
C TYR A 409 8.26 4.66 -3.09
N ASN A 410 9.33 4.62 -3.87
CA ASN A 410 10.30 3.55 -3.78
C ASN A 410 11.49 3.97 -2.92
N VAL A 411 11.77 3.24 -1.84
CA VAL A 411 12.91 3.52 -0.95
C VAL A 411 13.93 2.40 -0.99
N LYS A 412 15.20 2.75 -0.76
CA LYS A 412 16.29 1.77 -0.64
C LYS A 412 16.21 1.07 0.72
N LEU A 413 16.35 -0.25 0.71
CA LEU A 413 16.50 -1.13 1.86
C LEU A 413 17.65 -2.10 1.57
N SER A 414 18.29 -2.66 2.58
CA SER A 414 19.10 -3.87 2.37
C SER A 414 18.82 -4.95 3.40
N ILE A 415 18.92 -6.21 2.97
CA ILE A 415 18.64 -7.38 3.82
C ILE A 415 19.82 -8.36 3.75
N GLY A 416 20.16 -8.97 4.88
CA GLY A 416 21.11 -10.06 4.96
C GLY A 416 22.55 -9.69 5.35
N SER A 417 23.38 -10.73 5.48
CA SER A 417 24.82 -10.63 5.76
C SER A 417 25.65 -11.52 4.82
N PRO A 418 26.29 -10.97 3.77
CA PRO A 418 26.44 -9.54 3.46
C PRO A 418 25.10 -8.88 3.04
N PRO A 419 24.97 -7.55 3.20
CA PRO A 419 23.75 -6.82 2.81
C PRO A 419 23.47 -6.93 1.31
N GLN A 420 22.24 -7.30 0.97
CA GLN A 420 21.71 -7.34 -0.40
C GLN A 420 20.79 -6.12 -0.61
N PRO A 421 21.14 -5.19 -1.51
CA PRO A 421 20.35 -3.97 -1.73
C PRO A 421 19.05 -4.29 -2.47
N LEU A 422 17.97 -3.64 -2.05
CA LEU A 422 16.62 -3.78 -2.55
C LEU A 422 15.96 -2.40 -2.67
N GLU A 423 15.03 -2.27 -3.60
CA GLU A 423 14.18 -1.10 -3.81
C GLU A 423 12.72 -1.49 -3.57
N VAL A 424 12.12 -0.99 -2.49
CA VAL A 424 10.81 -1.44 -1.98
C VAL A 424 9.81 -0.30 -1.96
N ILE A 425 8.52 -0.62 -2.12
CA ILE A 425 7.43 0.36 -2.02
C ILE A 425 7.25 0.75 -0.55
N PHE A 426 7.43 2.02 -0.22
CA PHE A 426 7.03 2.60 1.06
C PHE A 426 5.52 2.79 1.09
N ASP A 427 4.90 2.29 2.15
CA ASP A 427 3.45 2.27 2.32
C ASP A 427 3.10 2.50 3.80
N THR A 428 2.22 3.47 4.10
CA THR A 428 1.78 3.75 5.47
C THR A 428 0.41 3.17 5.80
N GLY A 429 -0.30 2.60 4.82
CA GLY A 429 -1.55 1.85 5.01
C GLY A 429 -1.33 0.39 5.43
N SER A 430 -0.19 -0.20 5.04
CA SER A 430 0.20 -1.57 5.45
C SER A 430 1.36 -1.57 6.45
N PHE A 431 1.42 -2.54 7.36
CA PHE A 431 2.48 -2.63 8.38
C PHE A 431 3.57 -3.67 8.08
N MET A 432 3.39 -4.53 7.07
CA MET A 432 4.28 -5.67 6.83
C MET A 432 5.50 -5.26 5.99
N LEU A 433 6.69 -5.69 6.41
CA LEU A 433 7.84 -5.79 5.51
C LEU A 433 7.75 -7.13 4.76
N ALA A 434 7.67 -7.09 3.43
CA ALA A 434 7.69 -8.27 2.59
C ALA A 434 8.54 -8.02 1.33
N VAL A 435 9.43 -8.94 0.99
CA VAL A 435 10.33 -8.80 -0.16
C VAL A 435 10.25 -10.02 -1.07
N PHE A 436 10.44 -9.82 -2.37
CA PHE A 436 10.56 -10.94 -3.29
C PHE A 436 11.86 -11.70 -3.03
N ALA A 437 11.77 -13.01 -2.91
CA ALA A 437 12.88 -13.86 -2.51
C ALA A 437 12.90 -15.18 -3.29
N GLU A 438 14.10 -15.73 -3.46
CA GLU A 438 14.25 -17.13 -3.85
C GLU A 438 13.75 -18.06 -2.74
N ALA A 439 13.45 -19.32 -3.08
CA ALA A 439 13.07 -20.34 -2.11
C ALA A 439 14.12 -20.48 -0.97
N PRO A 440 13.70 -20.89 0.24
CA PRO A 440 14.63 -21.07 1.34
C PRO A 440 15.69 -22.14 1.02
N PRO A 441 16.91 -22.06 1.60
CA PRO A 441 17.99 -23.00 1.30
C PRO A 441 17.56 -24.44 1.60
N ALA A 442 17.90 -25.36 0.70
CA ALA A 442 17.51 -26.76 0.82
C ALA A 442 18.00 -27.37 2.15
N GLY A 443 17.10 -28.07 2.84
CA GLY A 443 17.39 -28.73 4.12
C GLY A 443 17.30 -27.83 5.35
N MET A 444 16.92 -26.55 5.21
CA MET A 444 16.67 -25.69 6.36
C MET A 444 15.35 -26.07 7.07
N THR A 445 15.40 -26.19 8.39
CA THR A 445 14.22 -26.52 9.20
C THR A 445 13.55 -25.24 9.69
N PRO A 446 12.23 -25.05 9.48
CA PRO A 446 11.50 -23.91 10.03
C PRO A 446 11.58 -23.83 11.56
N LEU A 447 11.76 -22.63 12.10
CA LEU A 447 11.76 -22.40 13.55
C LEU A 447 10.36 -22.56 14.18
N LEU A 448 9.29 -22.33 13.41
CA LEU A 448 7.91 -22.59 13.79
C LEU A 448 7.36 -23.73 12.92
N LYS A 449 6.63 -24.66 13.55
CA LYS A 449 5.94 -25.72 12.82
C LYS A 449 4.78 -25.14 12.01
N GLU A 450 4.44 -25.81 10.92
CA GLU A 450 3.19 -25.54 10.21
C GLU A 450 2.01 -25.73 11.17
N ASP A 451 1.00 -24.88 11.05
CA ASP A 451 -0.25 -25.11 11.76
C ASP A 451 -0.86 -26.41 11.21
N PRO A 452 -1.43 -27.28 12.08
CA PRO A 452 -2.12 -28.45 11.59
C PRO A 452 -3.21 -28.00 10.59
N PRO A 453 -3.40 -28.74 9.47
CA PRO A 453 -4.38 -28.36 8.46
C PRO A 453 -5.72 -28.13 9.14
N ALA A 454 -6.33 -26.96 8.89
CA ALA A 454 -7.60 -26.60 9.48
C ALA A 454 -8.58 -27.76 9.27
N LYS A 455 -9.14 -28.30 10.37
CA LYS A 455 -10.16 -29.34 10.27
C LYS A 455 -11.27 -28.79 9.36
N PRO A 456 -11.68 -29.52 8.30
CA PRO A 456 -12.78 -29.07 7.47
C PRO A 456 -13.96 -28.78 8.40
N ALA A 457 -14.47 -27.56 8.34
CA ALA A 457 -15.61 -27.14 9.12
C ALA A 457 -16.69 -28.21 8.95
N ALA A 458 -17.09 -28.84 10.06
CA ALA A 458 -18.19 -29.78 10.04
C ALA A 458 -19.40 -29.01 9.53
N VAL A 459 -19.85 -29.36 8.33
CA VAL A 459 -21.11 -28.87 7.77
C VAL A 459 -22.20 -29.36 8.72
N ALA A 460 -22.58 -28.52 9.68
CA ALA A 460 -23.78 -28.71 10.45
C ALA A 460 -24.95 -28.60 9.47
N ARG A 461 -25.48 -29.76 9.08
CA ARG A 461 -26.68 -29.84 8.26
C ARG A 461 -27.90 -29.54 9.11
N ARG A 462 -28.64 -28.55 8.62
CA ARG A 462 -30.00 -28.07 8.97
C ARG A 462 -30.12 -27.06 10.10
#